data_AF-A0A961FWQ3-F1
#
_entry.id   AF-A0A961FWQ3-F1
#
_cell.length_a   1.000
_cell.length_b   1.000
_cell.length_c   1.000
_cell.angle_alpha   90.00
_cell.angle_beta   90.00
_cell.angle_gamma   90.00
#
_symmetry.space_group_name_H-M   'P 1'
#
loop_
_entity.id
_entity.type
_entity.pdbx_description
1 polymer ?
#
loop_
_entity_poly.entity_id
_entity_poly.type
_entity_poly.pdbx_seq_one_letter_code
_entity_poly.pdbx_strand_id
1 'polypeptide(L)'
;ALGCLFADLAGEDAPSWFRDLAGKLSAASPSDRPPSAGAVASGLEKRAATLERAPRRRRTAIRAVGIAVFAVLLAGGVAVSDLTGQTNWVNRAVLGLRKDAAFTVRGKFGVHATLAGAVAAAPDGGRVEIHRPGPFAISPLGLEGRSVAIRAAPNLKLRPRLVAQHRGFGSSASLWVDGGDLTLAGIEVVQDLSENAGSRQVAPLIRLKDGSLSLRDCVLERAGGDGGEVGAPVVLLHSPRSVEIVDCRIASAKGSALAIRAEAEGEPVDLTFLHGRFEAANWLDIGMAGNTRMILPFLEGETSLRVSAVECDIRSPDGLAIAWDHAQNPLRLSFRSERCRFEVGDFIRARAGAEQRLPRVISLRDRGSLFASDNADPEAAAALWRGRWGDDSLGEGSRWVKAIE
;
A
#
# COMPACT_ATOMS: atom_id res chain seq x y z
N ALA A 1 16.24 6.56 38.76
CA ALA A 1 15.42 5.46 38.21
C ALA A 1 16.28 4.39 37.52
N LEU A 2 16.91 4.68 36.38
CA LEU A 2 17.78 3.73 35.65
C LEU A 2 18.94 3.14 36.49
N GLY A 3 19.58 3.95 37.35
CA GLY A 3 20.67 3.50 38.21
C GLY A 3 20.29 2.44 39.26
N CYS A 4 19.05 2.46 39.76
CA CYS A 4 18.55 1.47 40.73
C CYS A 4 18.27 0.12 40.05
N LEU A 5 17.68 0.16 38.84
CA LEU A 5 17.41 -1.04 38.02
C LEU A 5 18.70 -1.78 37.62
N PHE A 6 19.77 -1.04 37.30
CA PHE A 6 21.08 -1.64 36.99
C PHE A 6 21.75 -2.29 38.21
N ALA A 7 21.55 -1.75 39.42
CA ALA A 7 22.10 -2.32 40.64
C ALA A 7 21.45 -3.66 41.00
N ASP A 8 20.12 -3.78 40.83
CA ASP A 8 19.38 -5.02 41.12
C ASP A 8 19.69 -6.14 40.10
N LEU A 9 19.88 -5.80 38.82
CA LEU A 9 20.23 -6.78 37.78
C LEU A 9 21.71 -7.20 37.80
N ALA A 10 22.54 -6.43 38.47
CA ALA A 10 23.95 -6.71 38.71
C ALA A 10 24.16 -7.40 40.07
N GLY A 11 23.24 -8.32 40.43
CA GLY A 11 23.29 -9.10 41.67
C GLY A 11 24.60 -9.86 41.89
N GLU A 12 24.76 -10.50 43.04
CA GLU A 12 26.05 -11.09 43.47
C GLU A 12 26.66 -12.08 42.46
N ASP A 13 25.82 -12.76 41.68
CA ASP A 13 26.22 -13.74 40.65
C ASP A 13 26.74 -13.11 39.35
N ALA A 14 26.61 -11.79 39.16
CA ALA A 14 27.12 -11.11 37.99
C ALA A 14 28.66 -11.05 38.01
N PRO A 15 29.35 -11.29 36.87
CA PRO A 15 30.79 -11.11 36.76
C PRO A 15 31.20 -9.73 37.22
N SER A 16 32.29 -9.64 37.99
CA SER A 16 32.78 -8.38 38.55
C SER A 16 32.98 -7.30 37.50
N TRP A 17 33.49 -7.65 36.31
CA TRP A 17 33.65 -6.69 35.21
C TRP A 17 32.34 -6.06 34.74
N PHE A 18 31.23 -6.82 34.81
CA PHE A 18 29.92 -6.32 34.41
C PHE A 18 29.33 -5.42 35.49
N ARG A 19 29.50 -5.80 36.77
CA ARG A 19 29.17 -4.94 37.92
C ARG A 19 29.94 -3.61 37.87
N ASP A 20 31.22 -3.65 37.52
CA ASP A 20 32.04 -2.45 37.33
C ASP A 20 31.51 -1.56 36.19
N LEU A 21 31.10 -2.16 35.07
CA LEU A 21 30.53 -1.42 33.94
C LEU A 21 29.17 -0.80 34.31
N ALA A 22 28.30 -1.57 34.97
CA ALA A 22 27.02 -1.09 35.47
C ALA A 22 27.21 0.05 36.47
N GLY A 23 28.16 -0.07 37.40
CA GLY A 23 28.53 0.99 38.34
C GLY A 23 29.04 2.26 37.65
N LYS A 24 29.86 2.13 36.60
CA LYS A 24 30.30 3.28 35.80
C LYS A 24 29.15 3.93 35.05
N LEU A 25 28.22 3.15 34.50
CA LEU A 25 27.06 3.69 33.79
C LEU A 25 26.07 4.38 34.74
N SER A 26 25.97 3.93 35.99
CA SER A 26 25.09 4.50 37.02
C SER A 26 25.76 5.58 37.88
N ALA A 27 27.06 5.87 37.68
CA ALA A 27 27.80 6.84 38.48
C ALA A 27 27.14 8.22 38.48
N ALA A 28 27.08 8.86 39.65
CA ALA A 28 26.46 10.18 39.79
C ALA A 28 27.23 11.27 39.03
N SER A 29 28.56 11.21 39.05
CA SER A 29 29.42 12.14 38.32
C SER A 29 29.50 11.75 36.83
N PRO A 30 29.28 12.70 35.90
CA PRO A 30 29.48 12.45 34.47
C PRO A 30 30.90 12.04 34.09
N SER A 31 31.91 12.47 34.85
CA SER A 31 33.33 12.11 34.61
C SER A 31 33.62 10.62 34.82
N ASP A 32 32.82 9.96 35.64
CA ASP A 32 33.00 8.56 36.01
C ASP A 32 32.24 7.62 35.05
N ARG A 33 31.41 8.21 34.18
CA ARG A 33 30.69 7.51 33.13
C ARG A 33 31.59 7.33 31.90
N PRO A 34 31.39 6.27 31.11
CA PRO A 34 32.02 6.14 29.81
C PRO A 34 31.69 7.36 28.94
N PRO A 35 32.68 7.97 28.24
CA PRO A 35 32.49 9.24 27.54
C PRO A 35 31.57 9.13 26.31
N SER A 36 31.29 7.92 25.83
CA SER A 36 30.39 7.68 24.69
C SER A 36 29.87 6.25 24.65
N ALA A 37 28.80 6.01 23.89
CA ALA A 37 28.31 4.67 23.60
C ALA A 37 29.37 3.80 22.90
N GLY A 38 30.22 4.41 22.06
CA GLY A 38 31.35 3.72 21.41
C GLY A 38 32.37 3.21 22.43
N ALA A 39 32.66 3.97 23.49
CA ALA A 39 33.56 3.51 24.55
C ALA A 39 32.99 2.30 25.33
N VAL A 40 31.67 2.26 25.53
CA VAL A 40 30.97 1.11 26.13
C VAL A 40 31.06 -0.11 25.19
N ALA A 41 30.77 0.07 23.91
CA ALA A 41 30.83 -0.99 22.91
C ALA A 41 32.25 -1.58 22.78
N SER A 42 33.29 -0.74 22.63
CA SER A 42 34.67 -1.21 22.56
C SER A 42 35.14 -1.89 23.86
N GLY A 43 34.63 -1.46 25.02
CA GLY A 43 34.88 -2.12 26.30
C GLY A 43 34.26 -3.52 26.35
N LEU A 44 33.02 -3.66 25.87
CA LEU A 44 32.33 -4.95 25.75
C LEU A 44 33.01 -5.88 24.74
N GLU A 45 33.42 -5.36 23.58
CA GLU A 45 34.11 -6.13 22.53
C GLU A 45 35.48 -6.66 23.01
N LYS A 46 36.30 -5.83 23.65
CA LYS A 46 37.59 -6.27 24.23
C LYS A 46 37.39 -7.40 25.24
N ARG A 47 36.34 -7.32 26.06
CA ARG A 47 35.99 -8.36 27.04
C ARG A 47 35.45 -9.61 26.36
N ALA A 48 34.58 -9.48 25.36
CA ALA A 48 34.09 -10.60 24.55
C ALA A 48 35.24 -11.38 23.88
N ALA A 49 36.19 -10.68 23.26
CA ALA A 49 37.38 -11.29 22.66
C ALA A 49 38.28 -12.02 23.67
N THR A 50 38.38 -11.49 24.90
CA THR A 50 39.11 -12.15 25.99
C THR A 50 38.39 -13.42 26.45
N LEU A 51 37.04 -13.40 26.42
CA LEU A 51 36.18 -14.49 26.86
C LEU A 51 36.07 -15.62 25.82
N GLU A 52 36.20 -15.33 24.53
CA GLU A 52 36.25 -16.36 23.48
C GLU A 52 37.44 -17.33 23.63
N ARG A 53 38.54 -16.83 24.21
CA ARG A 53 39.77 -17.58 24.51
C ARG A 53 39.66 -18.45 25.78
N ALA A 54 38.57 -18.36 26.54
CA ALA A 54 38.38 -19.14 27.77
C ALA A 54 37.87 -20.58 27.50
N PRO A 55 38.24 -21.57 28.34
CA PRO A 55 37.86 -22.98 28.15
C PRO A 55 36.34 -23.19 28.20
N ARG A 56 35.85 -24.20 27.43
CA ARG A 56 34.42 -24.46 27.11
C ARG A 56 33.45 -24.39 28.30
N ARG A 57 33.85 -24.74 29.53
CA ARG A 57 33.01 -24.67 30.74
C ARG A 57 32.62 -23.25 31.18
N ARG A 58 33.38 -22.21 30.81
CA ARG A 58 33.03 -20.80 31.13
C ARG A 58 32.07 -20.17 30.13
N ARG A 59 31.87 -20.76 28.95
CA ARG A 59 31.04 -20.18 27.87
C ARG A 59 29.54 -20.12 28.20
N THR A 60 29.04 -20.98 29.10
CA THR A 60 27.63 -20.98 29.52
C THR A 60 27.31 -19.83 30.47
N ALA A 61 28.15 -19.57 31.47
CA ALA A 61 27.97 -18.45 32.40
C ALA A 61 28.03 -17.08 31.68
N ILE A 62 28.90 -16.97 30.67
CA ILE A 62 29.08 -15.73 29.88
C ILE A 62 27.86 -15.46 28.98
N ARG A 63 27.23 -16.50 28.43
CA ARG A 63 25.98 -16.37 27.68
C ARG A 63 24.83 -15.89 28.57
N ALA A 64 24.73 -16.40 29.79
CA ALA A 64 23.70 -15.96 30.75
C ALA A 64 23.85 -14.47 31.11
N VAL A 65 25.08 -14.01 31.30
CA VAL A 65 25.37 -12.60 31.63
C VAL A 65 25.09 -11.69 30.44
N GLY A 66 25.50 -12.07 29.23
CA GLY A 66 25.19 -11.30 28.01
C GLY A 66 23.68 -11.13 27.79
N ILE A 67 22.89 -12.17 28.10
CA ILE A 67 21.42 -12.11 28.07
C ILE A 67 20.88 -11.15 29.14
N ALA A 68 21.43 -11.19 30.36
CA ALA A 68 21.02 -10.30 31.44
C ALA A 68 21.30 -8.81 31.12
N VAL A 69 22.48 -8.48 30.59
CA VAL A 69 22.83 -7.10 30.17
C VAL A 69 21.84 -6.57 29.13
N PHE A 70 21.52 -7.42 28.15
CA PHE A 70 20.59 -7.08 27.08
C PHE A 70 19.18 -6.86 27.63
N ALA A 71 18.74 -7.69 28.59
CA ALA A 71 17.46 -7.52 29.26
C ALA A 71 17.39 -6.21 30.08
N VAL A 72 18.47 -5.78 30.73
CA VAL A 72 18.52 -4.50 31.46
C VAL A 72 18.41 -3.30 30.53
N LEU A 73 19.17 -3.32 29.44
CA LEU A 73 19.16 -2.25 28.43
C LEU A 73 17.79 -2.14 27.75
N LEU A 74 17.11 -3.27 27.55
CA LEU A 74 15.71 -3.28 27.12
C LEU A 74 14.79 -2.69 28.19
N ALA A 75 14.82 -3.17 29.43
CA ALA A 75 13.89 -2.73 30.48
C ALA A 75 14.03 -1.24 30.84
N GLY A 76 15.24 -0.69 30.84
CA GLY A 76 15.50 0.71 31.17
C GLY A 76 15.23 1.70 30.02
N GLY A 77 15.37 1.26 28.77
CA GLY A 77 15.20 2.13 27.59
C GLY A 77 13.75 2.34 27.13
N VAL A 78 12.83 1.43 27.52
CA VAL A 78 11.45 1.38 26.98
C VAL A 78 10.62 2.62 27.27
N ALA A 79 10.90 3.38 28.33
CA ALA A 79 10.09 4.54 28.70
C ALA A 79 10.41 5.83 27.90
N VAL A 80 11.54 5.91 27.20
CA VAL A 80 11.99 7.13 26.47
C VAL A 80 12.22 6.88 24.98
N SER A 81 11.99 5.65 24.51
CA SER A 81 12.47 5.16 23.20
C SER A 81 11.61 5.53 21.99
N ASP A 82 10.36 5.97 22.17
CA ASP A 82 9.48 6.26 21.02
C ASP A 82 9.90 7.52 20.24
N LEU A 83 10.53 8.49 20.90
CA LEU A 83 10.92 9.75 20.27
C LEU A 83 12.29 9.70 19.57
N THR A 84 13.17 8.76 19.93
CA THR A 84 14.59 8.81 19.53
C THR A 84 14.98 7.82 18.44
N GLY A 85 14.05 6.98 17.96
CA GLY A 85 14.35 5.94 16.97
C GLY A 85 15.24 4.81 17.50
N GLN A 86 15.44 4.72 18.82
CA GLN A 86 16.26 3.69 19.44
C GLN A 86 15.68 2.27 19.32
N THR A 87 14.36 2.11 19.21
CA THR A 87 13.77 0.77 18.99
C THR A 87 14.26 0.14 17.68
N ASN A 88 14.57 0.96 16.67
CA ASN A 88 14.93 0.46 15.34
C ASN A 88 16.30 -0.22 15.28
N TRP A 89 17.31 0.26 16.02
CA TRP A 89 18.63 -0.39 15.99
C TRP A 89 18.60 -1.73 16.72
N VAL A 90 17.87 -1.82 17.84
CA VAL A 90 17.67 -3.08 18.57
C VAL A 90 16.91 -4.08 17.70
N ASN A 91 15.81 -3.66 17.08
CA ASN A 91 15.06 -4.53 16.17
C ASN A 91 15.91 -4.99 14.99
N ARG A 92 16.78 -4.13 14.42
CA ARG A 92 17.75 -4.53 13.39
C ARG A 92 18.76 -5.57 13.88
N ALA A 93 19.31 -5.39 15.09
CA ALA A 93 20.21 -6.37 15.68
C ALA A 93 19.51 -7.73 15.86
N VAL A 94 18.28 -7.71 16.40
CA VAL A 94 17.46 -8.92 16.55
C VAL A 94 17.11 -9.54 15.20
N LEU A 95 16.81 -8.75 14.16
CA LEU A 95 16.59 -9.22 12.79
C LEU A 95 17.83 -9.89 12.18
N GLY A 96 19.03 -9.41 12.52
CA GLY A 96 20.30 -10.02 12.11
C GLY A 96 20.51 -11.40 12.74
N LEU A 97 20.00 -11.61 13.95
CA LEU A 97 20.06 -12.88 14.67
C LEU A 97 18.95 -13.85 14.23
N ARG A 98 17.75 -13.35 13.91
CA ARG A 98 16.58 -14.14 13.55
C ARG A 98 16.36 -14.23 12.05
N LYS A 99 16.94 -15.24 11.40
CA LYS A 99 16.80 -15.52 9.96
C LYS A 99 15.38 -15.84 9.50
N ASP A 100 14.41 -16.01 10.38
CA ASP A 100 13.00 -16.24 10.08
C ASP A 100 12.16 -14.97 10.17
N ALA A 101 12.66 -13.90 10.78
CA ALA A 101 11.93 -12.65 10.97
C ALA A 101 12.30 -11.60 9.90
N ALA A 102 11.28 -10.91 9.39
CA ALA A 102 11.46 -9.87 8.37
C ALA A 102 10.71 -8.57 8.70
N PHE A 103 9.78 -8.62 9.65
CA PHE A 103 8.86 -7.53 9.93
C PHE A 103 9.13 -6.92 11.30
N THR A 104 9.04 -5.59 11.38
CA THR A 104 9.15 -4.84 12.64
C THR A 104 8.05 -3.81 12.71
N VAL A 105 7.65 -3.44 13.93
CA VAL A 105 6.68 -2.36 14.17
C VAL A 105 7.44 -1.17 14.73
N ARG A 106 7.31 0.00 14.10
CA ARG A 106 7.96 1.22 14.58
C ARG A 106 7.41 1.59 15.98
N GLY A 107 8.31 1.88 16.92
CA GLY A 107 7.97 2.17 18.31
C GLY A 107 7.72 0.94 19.20
N LYS A 108 7.76 -0.28 18.65
CA LYS A 108 7.66 -1.52 19.46
C LYS A 108 8.92 -2.35 19.35
N PHE A 109 9.34 -2.91 20.49
CA PHE A 109 10.40 -3.91 20.51
C PHE A 109 9.89 -5.24 19.99
N GLY A 110 10.73 -5.91 19.21
CA GLY A 110 10.43 -7.23 18.68
C GLY A 110 10.48 -7.28 17.17
N VAL A 111 10.52 -8.52 16.69
CA VAL A 111 10.54 -8.86 15.27
C VAL A 111 9.48 -9.93 15.04
N HIS A 112 8.80 -9.86 13.90
CA HIS A 112 7.74 -10.79 13.56
C HIS A 112 8.15 -11.61 12.33
N ALA A 113 7.78 -12.89 12.35
CA ALA A 113 8.00 -13.81 11.24
C ALA A 113 6.99 -13.61 10.09
N THR A 114 5.78 -13.12 10.41
CA THR A 114 4.69 -12.93 9.44
C THR A 114 4.20 -11.48 9.43
N LEU A 115 3.70 -11.04 8.27
CA LEU A 115 3.08 -9.71 8.13
C LEU A 115 1.86 -9.57 9.04
N ALA A 116 1.00 -10.59 9.09
CA ALA A 116 -0.18 -10.61 9.96
C ALA A 116 0.18 -10.41 11.43
N GLY A 117 1.25 -11.09 11.91
CA GLY A 117 1.73 -10.91 13.28
C GLY A 117 2.26 -9.50 13.57
N ALA A 118 2.93 -8.88 12.60
CA ALA A 118 3.39 -7.49 12.74
C ALA A 118 2.24 -6.49 12.74
N VAL A 119 1.25 -6.68 11.87
CA VAL A 119 0.07 -5.80 11.77
C VAL A 119 -0.83 -5.93 13.00
N ALA A 120 -1.02 -7.15 13.52
CA ALA A 120 -1.71 -7.38 14.79
C ALA A 120 -1.00 -6.67 15.96
N ALA A 121 0.34 -6.65 15.95
CA ALA A 121 1.13 -5.96 16.96
C ALA A 121 1.21 -4.44 16.77
N ALA A 122 0.98 -3.91 15.57
CA ALA A 122 0.97 -2.46 15.33
C ALA A 122 -0.19 -1.79 16.10
N PRO A 123 0.00 -0.59 16.68
CA PRO A 123 -1.14 0.22 17.13
C PRO A 123 -1.97 0.70 15.93
N ASP A 124 -3.13 1.31 16.18
CA ASP A 124 -3.84 2.04 15.14
C ASP A 124 -3.00 3.22 14.61
N GLY A 125 -3.01 3.43 13.29
CA GLY A 125 -2.07 4.32 12.59
C GLY A 125 -0.61 3.84 12.62
N GLY A 126 -0.36 2.63 13.12
CA GLY A 126 0.98 2.07 13.31
C GLY A 126 1.71 1.81 11.98
N ARG A 127 3.05 1.73 12.06
CA ARG A 127 3.91 1.50 10.90
C ARG A 127 4.66 0.19 11.00
N VAL A 128 4.45 -0.68 10.01
CA VAL A 128 5.17 -1.93 9.80
C VAL A 128 6.27 -1.72 8.76
N GLU A 129 7.49 -2.13 9.08
CA GLU A 129 8.64 -2.08 8.18
C GLU A 129 9.11 -3.49 7.83
N ILE A 130 9.33 -3.72 6.53
CA ILE A 130 9.84 -4.98 5.98
C ILE A 130 11.34 -4.82 5.66
N HIS A 131 12.18 -5.60 6.33
CA HIS A 131 13.65 -5.45 6.28
C HIS A 131 14.34 -6.44 5.35
N ARG A 132 13.58 -7.21 4.59
CA ARG A 132 14.09 -8.25 3.69
C ARG A 132 13.30 -8.28 2.39
N PRO A 133 13.91 -8.75 1.29
CA PRO A 133 13.30 -8.69 -0.03
C PRO A 133 12.17 -9.71 -0.26
N GLY A 134 12.06 -10.77 0.55
CA GLY A 134 11.07 -11.83 0.33
C GLY A 134 11.56 -12.91 -0.66
N PRO A 135 10.65 -13.76 -1.17
CA PRO A 135 9.19 -13.64 -1.10
C PRO A 135 8.61 -13.93 0.30
N PHE A 136 7.50 -13.27 0.64
CA PHE A 136 6.72 -13.53 1.84
C PHE A 136 5.30 -13.93 1.47
N ALA A 137 4.90 -15.15 1.82
CA ALA A 137 3.51 -15.55 1.74
C ALA A 137 2.64 -14.67 2.65
N ILE A 138 1.59 -14.07 2.10
CA ILE A 138 0.56 -13.38 2.87
C ILE A 138 -0.75 -14.17 2.78
N SER A 139 -1.28 -14.51 3.94
CA SER A 139 -2.67 -14.95 4.07
C SER A 139 -3.58 -13.72 4.01
N PRO A 140 -4.88 -13.91 3.71
CA PRO A 140 -5.87 -12.85 3.79
C PRO A 140 -5.73 -12.06 5.12
N LEU A 141 -5.51 -10.74 5.02
CA LEU A 141 -5.28 -9.84 6.14
C LEU A 141 -6.31 -8.69 6.17
N GLY A 142 -7.10 -8.65 7.24
CA GLY A 142 -8.15 -7.66 7.49
C GLY A 142 -7.75 -6.55 8.44
N LEU A 143 -8.25 -5.34 8.16
CA LEU A 143 -8.03 -4.11 8.92
C LEU A 143 -9.37 -3.43 9.19
N GLU A 144 -10.18 -4.04 10.05
CA GLU A 144 -11.49 -3.51 10.45
C GLU A 144 -11.32 -2.32 11.41
N GLY A 145 -11.76 -1.14 10.96
CA GLY A 145 -11.71 0.13 11.69
C GLY A 145 -10.30 0.64 12.00
N ARG A 146 -9.27 0.06 11.37
CA ARG A 146 -7.87 0.29 11.72
C ARG A 146 -7.06 0.82 10.55
N SER A 147 -6.20 1.77 10.87
CA SER A 147 -5.23 2.35 9.95
C SER A 147 -3.86 1.73 10.14
N VAL A 148 -3.18 1.42 9.04
CA VAL A 148 -1.80 0.89 9.08
C VAL A 148 -0.99 1.34 7.87
N ALA A 149 0.30 1.60 8.13
CA ALA A 149 1.28 1.85 7.08
C ALA A 149 2.25 0.67 6.98
N ILE A 150 2.36 0.05 5.81
CA ILE A 150 3.29 -1.05 5.53
C ILE A 150 4.30 -0.56 4.49
N ARG A 151 5.59 -0.61 4.82
CA ARG A 151 6.64 -0.11 3.91
C ARG A 151 7.90 -0.95 3.89
N ALA A 152 8.66 -0.83 2.80
CA ALA A 152 10.04 -1.28 2.77
C ALA A 152 10.90 -0.48 3.77
N ALA A 153 11.86 -1.15 4.40
CA ALA A 153 12.89 -0.48 5.19
C ALA A 153 13.77 0.42 4.29
N PRO A 154 14.19 1.60 4.75
CA PRO A 154 14.87 2.60 3.90
C PRO A 154 16.22 2.15 3.35
N ASN A 155 16.84 1.13 3.95
CA ASN A 155 18.13 0.58 3.55
C ASN A 155 18.01 -0.67 2.66
N LEU A 156 16.81 -1.04 2.25
CA LEU A 156 16.59 -2.22 1.43
C LEU A 156 16.77 -1.87 -0.05
N LYS A 157 17.73 -2.51 -0.71
CA LYS A 157 18.04 -2.27 -2.14
C LYS A 157 17.01 -2.84 -3.11
N LEU A 158 16.26 -3.85 -2.68
CA LEU A 158 15.26 -4.55 -3.49
C LEU A 158 13.89 -4.38 -2.82
N ARG A 159 12.83 -4.19 -3.60
CA ARG A 159 11.48 -4.09 -3.04
C ARG A 159 11.09 -5.41 -2.36
N PRO A 160 10.51 -5.39 -1.15
CA PRO A 160 9.95 -6.59 -0.55
C PRO A 160 8.81 -7.13 -1.39
N ARG A 161 8.85 -8.43 -1.69
CA ARG A 161 7.82 -9.14 -2.45
C ARG A 161 6.88 -9.90 -1.52
N LEU A 162 5.62 -9.48 -1.49
CA LEU A 162 4.52 -10.15 -0.81
C LEU A 162 3.75 -11.00 -1.83
N VAL A 163 3.61 -12.29 -1.56
CA VAL A 163 2.91 -13.24 -2.44
C VAL A 163 1.59 -13.61 -1.79
N ALA A 164 0.51 -13.09 -2.35
CA ALA A 164 -0.85 -13.39 -1.94
C ALA A 164 -1.17 -14.88 -2.16
N GLN A 165 -1.42 -15.60 -1.08
CA GLN A 165 -1.89 -16.97 -1.16
C GLN A 165 -3.39 -16.97 -1.37
N HIS A 166 -3.84 -17.41 -2.55
CA HIS A 166 -5.25 -17.72 -2.75
C HIS A 166 -5.50 -19.13 -2.21
N ARG A 167 -5.98 -19.21 -0.96
CA ARG A 167 -6.38 -20.48 -0.33
C ARG A 167 -7.86 -20.43 0.00
N GLY A 168 -8.68 -21.08 -0.83
CA GLY A 168 -10.06 -21.40 -0.52
C GLY A 168 -11.12 -20.66 -1.34
N PHE A 169 -12.33 -21.20 -1.26
CA PHE A 169 -13.54 -20.58 -1.80
C PHE A 169 -13.93 -19.40 -0.92
N GLY A 170 -13.72 -18.18 -1.42
CA GLY A 170 -14.11 -16.98 -0.70
C GLY A 170 -13.76 -15.72 -1.47
N SER A 171 -14.64 -14.72 -1.40
CA SER A 171 -14.49 -13.40 -2.02
C SER A 171 -13.54 -12.47 -1.26
N SER A 172 -12.82 -12.98 -0.26
CA SER A 172 -11.98 -12.15 0.62
C SER A 172 -10.71 -11.74 -0.10
N ALA A 173 -10.47 -10.43 -0.14
CA ALA A 173 -9.25 -9.87 -0.70
C ALA A 173 -8.02 -10.36 0.07
N SER A 174 -6.84 -10.26 -0.54
CA SER A 174 -5.60 -10.60 0.19
C SER A 174 -5.30 -9.57 1.28
N LEU A 175 -5.59 -8.31 1.01
CA LEU A 175 -5.59 -7.22 1.98
C LEU A 175 -6.97 -6.55 1.92
N TRP A 176 -7.71 -6.50 3.03
CA TRP A 176 -8.93 -5.69 3.12
C TRP A 176 -8.91 -4.73 4.29
N VAL A 177 -9.49 -3.55 4.07
CA VAL A 177 -9.60 -2.48 5.04
C VAL A 177 -11.04 -2.00 5.01
N ASP A 178 -11.70 -2.00 6.16
CA ASP A 178 -13.10 -1.59 6.28
C ASP A 178 -13.16 -0.52 7.38
N GLY A 179 -13.32 0.76 7.03
CA GLY A 179 -13.40 1.86 8.01
C GLY A 179 -12.07 2.39 8.54
N GLY A 180 -10.96 2.23 7.80
CA GLY A 180 -9.62 2.69 8.20
C GLY A 180 -8.74 3.04 7.00
N ASP A 181 -7.48 3.43 7.25
CA ASP A 181 -6.58 3.88 6.19
C ASP A 181 -5.42 2.90 5.93
N LEU A 182 -5.12 2.64 4.66
CA LEU A 182 -4.01 1.78 4.25
C LEU A 182 -2.96 2.59 3.49
N THR A 183 -1.73 2.56 3.99
CA THR A 183 -0.57 3.11 3.27
C THR A 183 0.40 1.99 2.91
N LEU A 184 0.71 1.83 1.63
CA LEU A 184 1.74 0.92 1.13
C LEU A 184 2.86 1.73 0.47
N ALA A 185 4.13 1.43 0.79
CA ALA A 185 5.26 2.14 0.21
C ALA A 185 6.47 1.26 -0.12
N GLY A 186 6.93 1.30 -1.37
CA GLY A 186 8.15 0.61 -1.82
C GLY A 186 8.05 -0.91 -1.83
N ILE A 187 6.85 -1.47 -1.98
CA ILE A 187 6.58 -2.92 -1.91
C ILE A 187 6.04 -3.47 -3.22
N GLU A 188 6.32 -4.75 -3.47
CA GLU A 188 5.72 -5.55 -4.53
C GLU A 188 4.69 -6.49 -3.92
N VAL A 189 3.45 -6.49 -4.42
CA VAL A 189 2.39 -7.42 -4.02
C VAL A 189 1.96 -8.19 -5.25
N VAL A 190 2.14 -9.51 -5.23
CA VAL A 190 1.86 -10.40 -6.36
C VAL A 190 0.81 -11.41 -5.98
N GLN A 191 -0.17 -11.58 -6.87
CA GLN A 191 -1.12 -12.69 -6.83
C GLN A 191 -0.88 -13.60 -8.04
N ASP A 192 -0.38 -14.81 -7.79
CA ASP A 192 -0.20 -15.82 -8.83
C ASP A 192 -1.43 -16.74 -8.89
N LEU A 193 -2.09 -16.75 -10.05
CA LEU A 193 -3.29 -17.56 -10.28
C LEU A 193 -2.99 -18.89 -10.97
N SER A 194 -1.73 -19.19 -11.34
CA SER A 194 -1.37 -20.42 -12.03
C SER A 194 -1.68 -21.68 -11.21
N GLU A 195 -1.56 -21.60 -9.88
CA GLU A 195 -1.87 -22.72 -8.97
C GLU A 195 -3.38 -22.95 -8.77
N ASN A 196 -4.24 -22.03 -9.25
CA ASN A 196 -5.68 -22.01 -8.96
C ASN A 196 -6.54 -22.19 -10.22
N ALA A 197 -6.13 -23.08 -11.12
CA ALA A 197 -6.73 -23.31 -12.45
C ALA A 197 -8.21 -23.79 -12.46
N GLY A 198 -8.95 -23.72 -11.35
CA GLY A 198 -10.37 -24.11 -11.29
C GLY A 198 -11.25 -23.23 -10.39
N SER A 199 -10.72 -22.16 -9.78
CA SER A 199 -11.55 -21.24 -9.00
C SER A 199 -12.37 -20.35 -9.95
N ARG A 200 -13.70 -20.35 -9.78
CA ARG A 200 -14.61 -19.54 -10.59
C ARG A 200 -14.64 -18.04 -10.22
N GLN A 201 -13.93 -17.68 -9.15
CA GLN A 201 -13.97 -16.32 -8.64
C GLN A 201 -12.63 -15.96 -8.02
N VAL A 202 -11.94 -15.03 -8.67
CA VAL A 202 -10.72 -14.44 -8.14
C VAL A 202 -11.11 -13.26 -7.26
N ALA A 203 -10.65 -13.24 -6.01
CA ALA A 203 -10.83 -12.10 -5.12
C ALA A 203 -9.85 -10.97 -5.49
N PRO A 204 -10.20 -9.69 -5.24
CA PRO A 204 -9.28 -8.58 -5.46
C PRO A 204 -8.02 -8.72 -4.60
N LEU A 205 -6.90 -8.15 -5.05
CA LEU A 205 -5.66 -8.16 -4.27
C LEU A 205 -5.79 -7.25 -3.05
N ILE A 206 -6.32 -6.04 -3.28
CA ILE A 206 -6.63 -5.05 -2.25
C ILE A 206 -8.12 -4.71 -2.33
N ARG A 207 -8.83 -4.74 -1.20
CA ARG A 207 -10.18 -4.19 -1.05
C ARG A 207 -10.16 -3.08 0.00
N LEU A 208 -10.63 -1.90 -0.35
CA LEU A 208 -10.87 -0.82 0.60
C LEU A 208 -12.37 -0.54 0.67
N LYS A 209 -12.91 -0.44 1.88
CA LYS A 209 -14.26 0.04 2.15
C LYS A 209 -14.21 1.18 3.17
N ASP A 210 -14.86 2.30 2.89
CA ASP A 210 -15.05 3.42 3.82
C ASP A 210 -13.73 3.96 4.43
N GLY A 211 -12.71 4.18 3.59
CA GLY A 211 -11.35 4.49 4.06
C GLY A 211 -10.48 5.21 3.04
N SER A 212 -9.22 5.47 3.40
CA SER A 212 -8.24 6.08 2.49
C SER A 212 -7.14 5.10 2.06
N LEU A 213 -6.71 5.18 0.81
CA LEU A 213 -5.62 4.37 0.25
C LEU A 213 -4.50 5.25 -0.27
N SER A 214 -3.28 5.02 0.21
CA SER A 214 -2.05 5.64 -0.32
C SER A 214 -1.09 4.56 -0.80
N LEU A 215 -0.79 4.53 -2.10
CA LEU A 215 0.21 3.68 -2.72
C LEU A 215 1.37 4.54 -3.22
N ARG A 216 2.61 4.21 -2.84
CA ARG A 216 3.81 4.94 -3.27
C ARG A 216 4.92 3.99 -3.67
N ASP A 217 5.49 4.13 -4.85
CA ASP A 217 6.61 3.29 -5.32
C ASP A 217 6.26 1.78 -5.24
N CYS A 218 5.00 1.43 -5.48
CA CYS A 218 4.49 0.05 -5.35
C CYS A 218 4.40 -0.66 -6.71
N VAL A 219 4.54 -1.99 -6.70
CA VAL A 219 4.12 -2.85 -7.81
C VAL A 219 3.00 -3.75 -7.32
N LEU A 220 1.84 -3.68 -7.94
CA LEU A 220 0.73 -4.59 -7.70
C LEU A 220 0.53 -5.41 -8.96
N GLU A 221 0.71 -6.72 -8.87
CA GLU A 221 0.67 -7.59 -10.03
C GLU A 221 -0.24 -8.78 -9.79
N ARG A 222 -1.10 -9.06 -10.78
CA ARG A 222 -1.79 -10.34 -10.88
C ARG A 222 -1.32 -11.06 -12.14
N ALA A 223 -0.68 -12.21 -11.92
CA ALA A 223 -0.15 -13.05 -12.98
C ALA A 223 -0.96 -14.35 -13.12
N GLY A 224 -0.99 -14.90 -14.34
CA GLY A 224 -1.59 -16.19 -14.65
C GLY A 224 -3.13 -16.21 -14.76
N GLY A 225 -3.65 -17.43 -14.85
CA GLY A 225 -5.07 -17.76 -15.00
C GLY A 225 -5.45 -17.96 -16.46
N ASP A 226 -5.66 -19.20 -16.91
CA ASP A 226 -5.96 -19.50 -18.32
C ASP A 226 -7.48 -19.60 -18.62
N GLY A 227 -8.32 -19.65 -17.59
CA GLY A 227 -9.79 -19.72 -17.73
C GLY A 227 -10.43 -18.39 -18.14
N GLY A 228 -11.41 -18.42 -19.05
CA GLY A 228 -12.11 -17.27 -19.63
C GLY A 228 -13.06 -16.50 -18.70
N GLU A 229 -12.71 -16.34 -17.43
CA GLU A 229 -13.54 -15.62 -16.47
C GLU A 229 -13.10 -14.17 -16.30
N VAL A 230 -14.12 -13.32 -16.04
CA VAL A 230 -13.93 -11.91 -15.70
C VAL A 230 -13.30 -11.84 -14.31
N GLY A 231 -11.98 -11.68 -14.25
CA GLY A 231 -11.26 -11.51 -13.00
C GLY A 231 -11.74 -10.26 -12.26
N ALA A 232 -11.84 -10.33 -10.93
CA ALA A 232 -11.99 -9.13 -10.07
C ALA A 232 -10.93 -8.07 -10.41
N PRO A 233 -11.06 -6.81 -9.99
CA PRO A 233 -9.96 -5.87 -10.12
C PRO A 233 -8.74 -6.29 -9.27
N VAL A 234 -7.56 -5.73 -9.55
CA VAL A 234 -6.41 -5.83 -8.63
C VAL A 234 -6.73 -5.01 -7.36
N VAL A 235 -7.22 -3.79 -7.53
CA VAL A 235 -7.65 -2.92 -6.42
C VAL A 235 -9.14 -2.65 -6.55
N LEU A 236 -9.92 -3.03 -5.54
CA LEU A 236 -11.34 -2.72 -5.43
C LEU A 236 -11.55 -1.67 -4.33
N LEU A 237 -12.15 -0.54 -4.68
CA LEU A 237 -12.47 0.54 -3.76
C LEU A 237 -13.98 0.67 -3.63
N HIS A 238 -14.49 0.68 -2.40
CA HIS A 238 -15.91 0.85 -2.07
C HIS A 238 -16.06 2.08 -1.17
N SER A 239 -16.73 3.12 -1.65
CA SER A 239 -16.87 4.41 -0.97
C SER A 239 -15.54 4.94 -0.38
N PRO A 240 -14.44 5.02 -1.17
CA PRO A 240 -13.17 5.52 -0.66
C PRO A 240 -13.29 7.01 -0.28
N ARG A 241 -12.63 7.43 0.81
CA ARG A 241 -12.54 8.85 1.18
C ARG A 241 -11.51 9.59 0.32
N SER A 242 -10.35 8.98 0.13
CA SER A 242 -9.29 9.52 -0.72
C SER A 242 -8.40 8.40 -1.26
N VAL A 243 -7.91 8.57 -2.48
CA VAL A 243 -6.99 7.62 -3.11
C VAL A 243 -5.80 8.37 -3.69
N GLU A 244 -4.61 7.96 -3.31
CA GLU A 244 -3.37 8.49 -3.84
C GLU A 244 -2.49 7.34 -4.35
N ILE A 245 -2.07 7.40 -5.61
CA ILE A 245 -1.22 6.41 -6.25
C ILE A 245 -0.07 7.15 -6.92
N VAL A 246 1.15 6.97 -6.41
CA VAL A 246 2.35 7.71 -6.85
C VAL A 246 3.47 6.75 -7.22
N ASP A 247 4.04 6.89 -8.42
CA ASP A 247 5.16 6.07 -8.90
C ASP A 247 4.87 4.55 -8.85
N CYS A 248 3.60 4.17 -9.05
CA CYS A 248 3.16 2.78 -8.95
C CYS A 248 3.01 2.11 -10.30
N ARG A 249 3.23 0.79 -10.34
CA ARG A 249 2.80 -0.08 -11.44
C ARG A 249 1.66 -0.98 -10.96
N ILE A 250 0.52 -0.97 -11.64
CA ILE A 250 -0.60 -1.90 -11.38
C ILE A 250 -0.85 -2.69 -12.64
N ALA A 251 -0.58 -4.00 -12.57
CA ALA A 251 -0.68 -4.89 -13.71
C ALA A 251 -1.63 -6.06 -13.42
N SER A 252 -2.45 -6.41 -14.41
CA SER A 252 -3.31 -7.59 -14.36
C SER A 252 -3.31 -8.28 -15.72
N ALA A 253 -2.92 -9.55 -15.76
CA ALA A 253 -3.03 -10.35 -16.97
C ALA A 253 -4.50 -10.50 -17.43
N LYS A 254 -5.44 -10.46 -16.49
CA LYS A 254 -6.90 -10.56 -16.73
C LYS A 254 -7.68 -9.63 -15.81
N GLY A 255 -8.77 -9.05 -16.32
CA GLY A 255 -9.66 -8.17 -15.55
C GLY A 255 -9.10 -6.76 -15.39
N SER A 256 -9.62 -6.04 -14.40
CA SER A 256 -9.34 -4.61 -14.23
C SER A 256 -8.12 -4.35 -13.32
N ALA A 257 -7.33 -3.30 -13.57
CA ALA A 257 -6.30 -2.87 -12.61
C ALA A 257 -6.96 -2.22 -11.38
N LEU A 258 -7.82 -1.24 -11.58
CA LEU A 258 -8.54 -0.53 -10.53
C LEU A 258 -10.05 -0.63 -10.79
N ALA A 259 -10.85 -0.87 -9.75
CA ALA A 259 -12.28 -0.63 -9.81
C ALA A 259 -12.76 0.19 -8.61
N ILE A 260 -13.70 1.09 -8.86
CA ILE A 260 -14.25 2.02 -7.88
C ILE A 260 -15.76 1.88 -7.85
N ARG A 261 -16.28 1.66 -6.65
CA ARG A 261 -17.69 1.62 -6.31
C ARG A 261 -17.95 2.73 -5.32
N ALA A 262 -18.34 3.89 -5.82
CA ALA A 262 -18.81 4.96 -4.96
C ALA A 262 -20.30 4.75 -4.65
N GLU A 263 -20.70 5.00 -3.41
CA GLU A 263 -22.12 5.13 -3.06
C GLU A 263 -22.63 6.52 -3.48
N ALA A 264 -23.94 6.62 -3.74
CA ALA A 264 -24.57 7.79 -4.35
C ALA A 264 -24.55 9.04 -3.45
N GLU A 265 -24.44 8.85 -2.13
CA GLU A 265 -24.51 9.91 -1.14
C GLU A 265 -23.16 10.07 -0.44
N GLY A 266 -22.44 11.15 -0.73
CA GLY A 266 -21.17 11.41 -0.06
C GLY A 266 -20.42 12.63 -0.58
N GLU A 267 -19.41 13.04 0.18
CA GLU A 267 -18.41 14.02 -0.25
C GLU A 267 -17.70 13.53 -1.53
N PRO A 268 -17.27 14.44 -2.42
CA PRO A 268 -16.52 14.08 -3.60
C PRO A 268 -15.28 13.26 -3.24
N VAL A 269 -15.09 12.14 -3.94
CA VAL A 269 -13.88 11.33 -3.78
C VAL A 269 -12.74 11.94 -4.58
N ASP A 270 -11.65 12.30 -3.90
CA ASP A 270 -10.41 12.72 -4.53
C ASP A 270 -9.55 11.49 -4.91
N LEU A 271 -9.32 11.33 -6.21
CA LEU A 271 -8.48 10.30 -6.82
C LEU A 271 -7.27 10.95 -7.47
N THR A 272 -6.08 10.69 -6.94
CA THR A 272 -4.81 11.27 -7.41
C THR A 272 -3.88 10.18 -7.90
N PHE A 273 -3.45 10.29 -9.16
CA PHE A 273 -2.49 9.39 -9.81
C PHE A 273 -1.30 10.22 -10.32
N LEU A 274 -0.08 9.89 -9.90
CA LEU A 274 1.14 10.61 -10.28
C LEU A 274 2.20 9.60 -10.74
N HIS A 275 2.71 9.75 -11.96
CA HIS A 275 3.70 8.87 -12.59
C HIS A 275 3.35 7.37 -12.53
N GLY A 276 2.05 7.06 -12.61
CA GLY A 276 1.55 5.68 -12.53
C GLY A 276 1.63 4.94 -13.86
N ARG A 277 1.90 3.64 -13.82
CA ARG A 277 1.79 2.73 -14.96
C ARG A 277 0.70 1.70 -14.74
N PHE A 278 -0.26 1.62 -15.65
CA PHE A 278 -1.38 0.68 -15.56
C PHE A 278 -1.39 -0.25 -16.76
N GLU A 279 -1.33 -1.56 -16.52
CA GLU A 279 -1.21 -2.60 -17.55
C GLU A 279 -2.26 -3.69 -17.29
N ALA A 280 -3.47 -3.52 -17.82
CA ALA A 280 -4.56 -4.48 -17.62
C ALA A 280 -5.53 -4.47 -18.80
N ALA A 281 -6.33 -5.52 -18.94
CA ALA A 281 -7.41 -5.58 -19.92
C ALA A 281 -8.33 -4.35 -19.82
N ASN A 282 -8.67 -3.95 -18.59
CA ASN A 282 -9.25 -2.64 -18.28
C ASN A 282 -8.39 -1.97 -17.21
N TRP A 283 -7.93 -0.73 -17.40
CA TRP A 283 -7.13 -0.10 -16.34
C TRP A 283 -7.99 0.49 -15.21
N LEU A 284 -9.21 0.96 -15.50
CA LEU A 284 -10.14 1.52 -14.53
C LEU A 284 -11.58 1.14 -14.86
N ASP A 285 -12.29 0.60 -13.87
CA ASP A 285 -13.71 0.27 -13.92
C ASP A 285 -14.46 1.09 -12.84
N ILE A 286 -15.36 1.99 -13.24
CA ILE A 286 -16.16 2.79 -12.32
C ILE A 286 -17.59 2.29 -12.42
N GLY A 287 -18.07 1.60 -11.40
CA GLY A 287 -19.42 1.05 -11.37
C GLY A 287 -20.11 1.32 -10.05
N MET A 288 -21.41 1.58 -10.09
CA MET A 288 -22.24 1.66 -8.88
C MET A 288 -22.29 0.28 -8.20
N ALA A 289 -22.39 0.25 -6.87
CA ALA A 289 -22.55 -0.97 -6.09
C ALA A 289 -23.87 -1.70 -6.46
N GLY A 290 -23.85 -2.58 -7.48
CA GLY A 290 -25.10 -3.22 -7.91
C GLY A 290 -25.00 -4.40 -8.88
N ASN A 291 -23.95 -4.57 -9.69
CA ASN A 291 -23.92 -5.67 -10.66
C ASN A 291 -23.28 -6.96 -10.11
N THR A 292 -24.05 -7.63 -9.25
CA THR A 292 -24.13 -9.09 -9.22
C THR A 292 -25.60 -9.49 -9.42
N ARG A 293 -26.20 -9.12 -10.56
CA ARG A 293 -27.52 -9.61 -11.03
C ARG A 293 -28.66 -9.61 -9.99
N MET A 294 -28.68 -8.68 -9.05
CA MET A 294 -29.82 -8.50 -8.16
C MET A 294 -30.22 -7.03 -8.18
N ILE A 295 -31.39 -6.79 -8.76
CA ILE A 295 -32.08 -5.51 -8.83
C ILE A 295 -32.25 -5.01 -7.39
N LEU A 296 -31.56 -3.93 -7.03
CA LEU A 296 -31.75 -3.20 -5.77
C LEU A 296 -32.39 -1.83 -6.06
N PRO A 297 -33.23 -1.33 -5.13
CA PRO A 297 -34.06 -0.15 -5.35
C PRO A 297 -33.27 1.16 -5.20
N PHE A 298 -33.62 2.12 -6.06
CA PHE A 298 -33.48 3.58 -5.99
C PHE A 298 -32.52 4.14 -4.92
N LEU A 299 -31.34 4.57 -5.37
CA LEU A 299 -30.46 5.50 -4.63
C LEU A 299 -30.49 6.83 -5.37
N GLU A 300 -31.08 7.87 -4.76
CA GLU A 300 -31.05 9.25 -5.29
C GLU A 300 -29.78 9.94 -4.76
N GLY A 301 -28.81 10.27 -5.61
CA GLY A 301 -27.63 11.01 -5.18
C GLY A 301 -26.63 11.33 -6.29
N GLU A 302 -26.06 12.54 -6.28
CA GLU A 302 -25.01 12.94 -7.23
C GLU A 302 -23.64 12.46 -6.71
N THR A 303 -23.04 11.48 -7.40
CA THR A 303 -21.66 11.08 -7.12
C THR A 303 -20.69 11.98 -7.87
N SER A 304 -19.85 12.72 -7.14
CA SER A 304 -18.75 13.49 -7.73
C SER A 304 -17.42 12.78 -7.53
N LEU A 305 -16.68 12.59 -8.63
CA LEU A 305 -15.33 12.03 -8.63
C LEU A 305 -14.37 13.07 -9.22
N ARG A 306 -13.35 13.43 -8.45
CA ARG A 306 -12.25 14.27 -8.94
C ARG A 306 -11.05 13.37 -9.23
N VAL A 307 -10.67 13.29 -10.50
CA VAL A 307 -9.55 12.48 -10.95
C VAL A 307 -8.43 13.40 -11.44
N SER A 308 -7.29 13.38 -10.74
CA SER A 308 -6.07 14.05 -11.18
C SER A 308 -5.03 13.00 -11.58
N ALA A 309 -4.60 13.00 -12.84
CA ALA A 309 -3.62 12.05 -13.38
C ALA A 309 -2.45 12.80 -14.04
N VAL A 310 -1.25 12.72 -13.48
CA VAL A 310 -0.08 13.44 -14.03
C VAL A 310 0.98 12.43 -14.46
N GLU A 311 1.43 12.54 -15.70
CA GLU A 311 2.52 11.75 -16.28
C GLU A 311 2.32 10.22 -16.17
N CYS A 312 1.07 9.76 -16.33
CA CYS A 312 0.74 8.33 -16.30
C CYS A 312 0.89 7.64 -17.66
N ASP A 313 1.26 6.36 -17.66
CA ASP A 313 1.34 5.47 -18.82
C ASP A 313 0.28 4.37 -18.70
N ILE A 314 -0.78 4.46 -19.51
CA ILE A 314 -1.94 3.56 -19.43
C ILE A 314 -1.98 2.70 -20.68
N ARG A 315 -1.91 1.38 -20.48
CA ARG A 315 -1.93 0.36 -21.53
C ARG A 315 -3.10 -0.58 -21.33
N SER A 316 -4.03 -0.56 -22.26
CA SER A 316 -5.28 -1.34 -22.18
C SER A 316 -5.57 -2.00 -23.53
N PRO A 317 -5.22 -3.29 -23.74
CA PRO A 317 -5.40 -3.94 -25.03
C PRO A 317 -6.87 -4.06 -25.43
N ASP A 318 -7.78 -4.17 -24.47
CA ASP A 318 -9.23 -4.30 -24.72
C ASP A 318 -9.99 -2.96 -24.70
N GLY A 319 -9.25 -1.84 -24.55
CA GLY A 319 -9.82 -0.50 -24.58
C GLY A 319 -9.98 0.19 -23.22
N LEU A 320 -10.44 1.44 -23.21
CA LEU A 320 -10.81 2.20 -22.02
C LEU A 320 -12.29 1.90 -21.75
N ALA A 321 -12.57 1.04 -20.77
CA ALA A 321 -13.93 0.77 -20.32
C ALA A 321 -14.27 1.65 -19.10
N ILE A 322 -14.74 2.87 -19.32
CA ILE A 322 -15.53 3.56 -18.28
C ILE A 322 -16.93 2.97 -18.34
N ALA A 323 -17.14 1.85 -17.64
CA ALA A 323 -18.41 1.15 -17.61
C ALA A 323 -19.38 1.79 -16.61
N TRP A 324 -19.95 2.93 -16.96
CA TRP A 324 -20.98 3.58 -16.15
C TRP A 324 -22.36 2.93 -16.39
N ASP A 325 -22.97 2.37 -15.34
CA ASP A 325 -24.33 1.81 -15.39
C ASP A 325 -25.34 2.94 -15.12
N HIS A 326 -26.09 3.30 -16.16
CA HIS A 326 -26.56 4.68 -16.40
C HIS A 326 -28.01 4.97 -16.03
N ALA A 327 -28.65 4.19 -15.15
CA ALA A 327 -30.10 4.32 -15.01
C ALA A 327 -30.57 5.54 -14.20
N GLN A 328 -29.84 6.00 -13.16
CA GLN A 328 -30.48 6.88 -12.15
C GLN A 328 -29.63 8.00 -11.51
N ASN A 329 -28.30 8.06 -11.68
CA ASN A 329 -27.48 9.08 -11.01
C ASN A 329 -26.49 9.78 -11.97
N PRO A 330 -26.45 11.13 -11.96
CA PRO A 330 -25.45 11.88 -12.71
C PRO A 330 -24.06 11.69 -12.07
N LEU A 331 -23.09 11.23 -12.87
CA LEU A 331 -21.68 11.28 -12.48
C LEU A 331 -21.09 12.63 -12.85
N ARG A 332 -20.45 13.29 -11.89
CA ARG A 332 -19.57 14.42 -12.20
C ARG A 332 -18.11 13.98 -12.16
N LEU A 333 -17.55 13.65 -13.33
CA LEU A 333 -16.11 13.42 -13.51
C LEU A 333 -15.39 14.72 -13.83
N SER A 334 -14.50 15.14 -12.94
CA SER A 334 -13.51 16.17 -13.27
C SER A 334 -12.16 15.50 -13.49
N PHE A 335 -11.73 15.41 -14.75
CA PHE A 335 -10.44 14.84 -15.12
C PHE A 335 -9.42 15.95 -15.37
N ARG A 336 -8.32 15.96 -14.61
CA ARG A 336 -7.15 16.79 -14.91
C ARG A 336 -6.02 15.86 -15.27
N SER A 337 -5.63 15.86 -16.55
CA SER A 337 -4.42 15.18 -16.98
C SER A 337 -3.37 16.17 -17.43
N GLU A 338 -2.12 15.92 -17.02
CA GLU A 338 -0.95 16.61 -17.53
C GLU A 338 0.02 15.53 -18.01
N ARG A 339 0.31 15.49 -19.32
CA ARG A 339 1.31 14.61 -19.95
C ARG A 339 1.09 13.09 -19.79
N CYS A 340 -0.14 12.61 -19.73
CA CYS A 340 -0.40 11.15 -19.74
C CYS A 340 -0.30 10.55 -21.16
N ARG A 341 0.25 9.34 -21.27
CA ARG A 341 0.23 8.52 -22.48
C ARG A 341 -0.85 7.44 -22.34
N PHE A 342 -1.70 7.32 -23.36
CA PHE A 342 -2.73 6.30 -23.45
C PHE A 342 -2.48 5.43 -24.69
N GLU A 343 -2.23 4.15 -24.47
CA GLU A 343 -2.20 3.11 -25.52
C GLU A 343 -3.46 2.25 -25.31
N VAL A 344 -4.50 2.56 -26.07
CA VAL A 344 -5.84 1.98 -25.92
C VAL A 344 -6.17 1.22 -27.20
N GLY A 345 -6.59 -0.04 -27.08
CA GLY A 345 -7.16 -0.80 -28.20
C GLY A 345 -8.46 -0.18 -28.71
N ASP A 346 -9.06 -0.78 -29.74
CA ASP A 346 -10.06 -0.17 -30.63
C ASP A 346 -11.42 0.25 -30.01
N PHE A 347 -11.61 0.24 -28.68
CA PHE A 347 -12.95 0.41 -28.08
C PHE A 347 -12.99 1.28 -26.82
N ILE A 348 -13.82 2.33 -26.87
CA ILE A 348 -14.44 2.92 -25.68
C ILE A 348 -15.86 2.36 -25.60
N ARG A 349 -16.17 1.53 -24.59
CA ARG A 349 -17.52 1.03 -24.35
C ARG A 349 -18.15 1.77 -23.17
N ALA A 350 -19.05 2.70 -23.45
CA ALA A 350 -20.11 3.07 -22.52
C ALA A 350 -21.24 2.04 -22.68
N ARG A 351 -21.50 1.23 -21.66
CA ARG A 351 -22.52 0.17 -21.74
C ARG A 351 -23.84 0.73 -21.20
N ALA A 352 -24.58 1.44 -22.05
CA ALA A 352 -25.97 1.79 -21.75
C ALA A 352 -26.82 0.52 -21.80
N GLY A 353 -27.44 0.15 -20.67
CA GLY A 353 -28.54 -0.79 -20.66
C GLY A 353 -29.78 -0.11 -21.26
N ALA A 354 -30.32 -0.68 -22.34
CA ALA A 354 -31.38 -0.16 -23.22
C ALA A 354 -30.90 0.74 -24.37
N GLU A 355 -31.52 0.57 -25.55
CA GLU A 355 -31.24 1.27 -26.80
C GLU A 355 -31.30 2.79 -26.63
N GLN A 356 -30.18 3.42 -26.28
CA GLN A 356 -30.00 4.85 -26.36
C GLN A 356 -28.69 5.16 -27.07
N ARG A 357 -28.77 6.05 -28.07
CA ARG A 357 -27.63 6.54 -28.83
C ARG A 357 -26.66 7.22 -27.87
N LEU A 358 -25.47 6.65 -27.74
CA LEU A 358 -24.36 7.24 -26.99
C LEU A 358 -24.06 8.65 -27.52
N PRO A 359 -23.73 9.63 -26.66
CA PRO A 359 -23.13 10.87 -27.11
C PRO A 359 -21.80 10.57 -27.79
N ARG A 360 -21.71 10.87 -29.09
CA ARG A 360 -20.46 10.90 -29.84
C ARG A 360 -19.81 12.26 -29.56
N VAL A 361 -18.77 12.26 -28.72
CA VAL A 361 -17.58 13.15 -28.70
C VAL A 361 -17.03 13.17 -27.26
N ILE A 362 -15.88 12.52 -27.05
CA ILE A 362 -15.04 12.70 -25.86
C ILE A 362 -13.89 13.61 -26.30
N SER A 363 -13.92 14.88 -25.89
CA SER A 363 -12.81 15.80 -26.13
C SER A 363 -11.94 15.85 -24.87
N LEU A 364 -10.76 15.23 -24.93
CA LEU A 364 -9.69 15.42 -23.96
C LEU A 364 -8.85 16.62 -24.43
N ARG A 365 -8.93 17.74 -23.72
CA ARG A 365 -7.95 18.83 -23.85
C ARG A 365 -7.31 19.10 -22.49
N ASP A 366 -6.03 19.43 -22.51
CA ASP A 366 -5.31 20.04 -21.39
C ASP A 366 -6.16 21.23 -20.89
N ARG A 367 -6.72 21.09 -19.68
CA ARG A 367 -7.53 22.08 -18.94
C ARG A 367 -8.99 22.30 -19.39
N GLY A 368 -9.81 21.24 -19.48
CA GLY A 368 -11.27 21.39 -19.59
C GLY A 368 -12.07 20.28 -18.92
N SER A 369 -13.16 20.65 -18.25
CA SER A 369 -14.13 19.71 -17.64
C SER A 369 -14.90 18.94 -18.72
N LEU A 370 -15.15 17.65 -18.48
CA LEU A 370 -16.00 16.82 -19.33
C LEU A 370 -17.48 17.07 -18.95
N PHE A 371 -18.34 17.28 -19.94
CA PHE A 371 -19.80 17.29 -19.74
C PHE A 371 -20.42 16.24 -20.67
N ALA A 372 -21.18 15.31 -20.09
CA ALA A 372 -22.12 14.46 -20.82
C ALA A 372 -23.52 15.03 -20.60
N SER A 373 -24.31 15.15 -21.67
CA SER A 373 -25.71 15.58 -21.59
C SER A 373 -26.54 14.73 -22.55
N ASP A 374 -27.64 14.18 -22.04
CA ASP A 374 -28.46 13.18 -22.74
C ASP A 374 -29.39 13.77 -23.82
N ASN A 375 -29.32 15.08 -24.11
CA ASN A 375 -30.32 15.76 -24.95
C ASN A 375 -29.78 16.78 -25.98
N ALA A 376 -28.50 16.72 -26.36
CA ALA A 376 -27.99 17.64 -27.39
C ALA A 376 -28.14 17.05 -28.80
N ASP A 377 -28.92 17.72 -29.66
CA ASP A 377 -28.83 17.59 -31.12
C ASP A 377 -27.35 17.70 -31.54
N PRO A 378 -26.79 16.75 -32.34
CA PRO A 378 -25.43 16.82 -32.83
C PRO A 378 -25.04 18.17 -33.44
N GLU A 379 -25.98 18.84 -34.13
CA GLU A 379 -25.75 20.18 -34.66
C GLU A 379 -25.72 21.25 -33.56
N ALA A 380 -26.56 21.12 -32.53
CA ALA A 380 -26.54 22.02 -31.38
C ALA A 380 -25.26 21.87 -30.55
N ALA A 381 -24.76 20.64 -30.36
CA ALA A 381 -23.49 20.38 -29.70
C ALA A 381 -22.31 20.96 -30.50
N ALA A 382 -22.31 20.77 -31.82
CA ALA A 382 -21.31 21.35 -32.72
C ALA A 382 -21.38 22.89 -32.77
N ALA A 383 -22.58 23.47 -32.73
CA ALA A 383 -22.79 24.92 -32.70
C ALA A 383 -22.35 25.55 -31.37
N LEU A 384 -22.62 24.89 -30.23
CA LEU A 384 -22.08 25.26 -28.92
C LEU A 384 -20.54 25.21 -28.90
N TRP A 385 -19.95 24.25 -29.61
CA TRP A 385 -18.51 24.10 -29.74
C TRP A 385 -17.89 25.23 -30.58
N ARG A 386 -18.47 25.54 -31.76
CA ARG A 386 -18.00 26.62 -32.64
C ARG A 386 -18.22 28.01 -32.04
N GLY A 387 -19.38 28.23 -31.41
CA GLY A 387 -19.75 29.53 -30.84
C GLY A 387 -18.94 29.94 -29.61
N ARG A 388 -18.32 28.99 -28.90
CA ARG A 388 -17.60 29.27 -27.64
C ARG A 388 -16.09 29.44 -27.80
N TRP A 389 -15.47 28.95 -28.89
CA TRP A 389 -14.01 28.87 -28.99
C TRP A 389 -13.38 29.20 -30.35
N GLY A 390 -14.15 29.53 -31.39
CA GLY A 390 -13.64 29.99 -32.69
C GLY A 390 -12.93 28.91 -33.53
N ASP A 391 -13.00 29.05 -34.86
CA ASP A 391 -12.51 28.05 -35.83
C ASP A 391 -10.98 27.87 -35.84
N ASP A 392 -10.22 28.78 -35.22
CA ASP A 392 -8.75 28.83 -35.31
C ASP A 392 -8.02 27.81 -34.41
N SER A 393 -8.72 27.01 -33.61
CA SER A 393 -8.09 26.05 -32.69
C SER A 393 -7.88 24.64 -33.26
N LEU A 394 -7.99 24.47 -34.58
CA LEU A 394 -7.98 23.18 -35.30
C LEU A 394 -6.59 22.63 -35.68
N GLY A 395 -5.49 23.27 -35.28
CA GLY A 395 -4.13 22.93 -35.75
C GLY A 395 -3.61 21.54 -35.36
N GLU A 396 -3.92 21.04 -34.16
CA GLU A 396 -3.37 19.74 -33.67
C GLU A 396 -4.44 18.77 -33.14
N GLY A 397 -5.62 19.25 -32.77
CA GLY A 397 -6.73 18.41 -32.28
C GLY A 397 -7.47 17.63 -33.39
N SER A 398 -7.31 18.03 -34.64
CA SER A 398 -8.05 17.46 -35.79
C SER A 398 -7.56 16.07 -36.22
N ARG A 399 -6.40 15.60 -35.73
CA ARG A 399 -5.92 14.23 -36.01
C ARG A 399 -6.59 13.14 -35.17
N TRP A 400 -7.26 13.49 -34.08
CA TRP A 400 -7.97 12.53 -33.23
C TRP A 400 -9.44 12.33 -33.62
N VAL A 401 -9.97 13.14 -34.53
CA VAL A 401 -11.39 13.08 -34.94
C VAL A 401 -11.60 12.24 -36.20
N LYS A 402 -10.55 11.88 -36.94
CA LYS A 402 -10.67 11.12 -38.21
C LYS A 402 -10.60 9.59 -38.09
N ALA A 403 -10.58 9.04 -36.88
CA ALA A 403 -10.54 7.59 -36.66
C ALA A 403 -11.89 6.99 -36.22
N ILE A 404 -12.98 7.78 -36.23
CA ILE A 404 -14.32 7.31 -35.90
C ILE A 404 -15.30 7.88 -36.93
N GLU A 405 -15.23 7.36 -38.15
CA GLU A 405 -16.38 7.25 -39.06
C GLU A 405 -16.61 5.77 -39.39
#